data_AF-A0A3S4TTF0-F1
#
_entry.id   AF-A0A3S4TTF0-F1
#
_cell.length_a   1.000
_cell.length_b   1.000
_cell.length_c   1.000
_cell.angle_alpha   90.00
_cell.angle_beta   90.00
_cell.angle_gamma   90.00
#
_symmetry.space_group_name_H-M   'P 1'
#
loop_
_entity.id
_entity.type
_entity.pdbx_description
1 polymer ?
#
loop_
_entity_poly.entity_id
_entity_poly.type
_entity_poly.pdbx_seq_one_letter_code
_entity_poly.pdbx_strand_id
1 'polypeptide(L)'
;MHADAAIVLEQLGGDSSGFAARQLTPKVASDADLILTMTAAHRDRVLEMCPQKLNKTFTLGEASRLASDFNAESIADLAVLRPRLDAKQREEVLDPIGQSFDVFESVGRRVAELLPPIIKLANST
;
A
#
# COMPACT_ATOMS: atom_id res chain seq x y z
N MET A 1 -0.90 -18.08 2.02
CA MET A 1 -0.92 -17.16 0.87
C MET A 1 -1.77 -17.78 -0.23
N HIS A 2 -2.37 -17.02 -1.15
CA HIS A 2 -2.98 -17.62 -2.35
C HIS A 2 -1.89 -18.22 -3.24
N ALA A 3 -2.15 -19.36 -3.91
CA ALA A 3 -1.13 -20.07 -4.69
C ALA A 3 -0.55 -19.19 -5.81
N ASP A 4 -1.41 -18.58 -6.63
CA ASP A 4 -0.97 -17.70 -7.72
C ASP A 4 -0.19 -16.48 -7.22
N ALA A 5 -0.61 -15.90 -6.09
CA ALA A 5 0.12 -14.78 -5.48
C ALA A 5 1.51 -15.19 -4.99
N ALA A 6 1.67 -16.42 -4.46
CA ALA A 6 2.96 -16.96 -4.06
C ALA A 6 3.89 -17.15 -5.26
N ILE A 7 3.38 -17.73 -6.35
CA ILE A 7 4.14 -17.92 -7.60
C ILE A 7 4.63 -16.56 -8.14
N VAL A 8 3.73 -15.58 -8.25
CA VAL A 8 4.09 -14.25 -8.75
C VAL A 8 5.11 -13.56 -7.84
N LEU A 9 4.95 -13.66 -6.52
CA LEU A 9 5.92 -13.11 -5.56
C LEU A 9 7.31 -13.73 -5.74
N GLU A 10 7.38 -15.05 -5.88
CA GLU A 10 8.65 -15.78 -6.06
C GLU A 10 9.30 -15.45 -7.41
N GLN A 11 8.52 -15.31 -8.48
CA GLN A 11 9.01 -14.86 -9.79
C GLN A 11 9.60 -13.44 -9.75
N LEU A 12 9.04 -12.57 -8.90
CA LEU A 12 9.57 -11.24 -8.63
C LEU A 12 10.77 -11.22 -7.66
N GLY A 13 11.20 -12.39 -7.18
CA GLY A 13 12.36 -12.56 -6.29
C GLY A 13 12.03 -12.43 -4.80
N GLY A 14 10.75 -12.44 -4.42
CA GLY A 14 10.32 -12.48 -3.02
C GLY A 14 10.24 -13.90 -2.44
N ASP A 15 10.04 -13.98 -1.11
CA ASP A 15 9.79 -15.25 -0.40
C ASP A 15 8.33 -15.30 0.05
N SER A 16 7.61 -16.34 -0.39
CA SER A 16 6.22 -16.56 -0.01
C SER A 16 6.07 -17.29 1.35
N SER A 17 7.18 -17.83 1.87
CA SER A 17 7.21 -18.57 3.12
C SER A 17 6.90 -17.66 4.31
N GLY A 18 6.24 -18.21 5.33
CA GLY A 18 5.90 -17.48 6.55
C GLY A 18 4.75 -16.48 6.43
N PHE A 19 4.12 -16.32 5.25
CA PHE A 19 2.91 -15.52 5.14
C PHE A 19 1.76 -16.10 6.00
N ALA A 20 1.24 -15.29 6.91
CA ALA A 20 0.03 -15.59 7.67
C ALA A 20 -0.92 -14.39 7.60
N ALA A 21 -2.13 -14.61 7.11
CA ALA A 21 -3.17 -13.59 7.11
C ALA A 21 -3.49 -13.17 8.56
N ARG A 22 -3.63 -11.87 8.79
CA ARG A 22 -3.95 -11.31 10.10
C ARG A 22 -5.10 -10.32 9.95
N GLN A 23 -6.11 -10.47 10.80
CA GLN A 23 -7.22 -9.53 10.82
C GLN A 23 -6.73 -8.17 11.32
N LEU A 24 -7.04 -7.10 10.57
CA LEU A 24 -6.81 -5.74 11.04
C LEU A 24 -7.70 -5.47 12.26
N THR A 25 -7.09 -4.98 13.32
CA THR A 25 -7.78 -4.55 14.55
C THR A 25 -7.48 -3.09 14.83
N PRO A 26 -8.32 -2.39 15.62
CA PRO A 26 -8.02 -1.01 16.03
C PRO A 26 -6.66 -0.87 16.70
N LYS A 27 -6.24 -1.86 17.50
CA LYS A 27 -4.93 -1.87 18.15
C LYS A 27 -3.78 -1.93 17.13
N VAL A 28 -3.88 -2.84 16.15
CA VAL A 28 -2.86 -2.93 15.09
C VAL A 28 -2.79 -1.62 14.27
N ALA A 29 -3.94 -1.04 13.96
CA ALA A 29 -4.00 0.24 13.25
C ALA A 29 -3.46 1.41 14.09
N SER A 30 -3.77 1.47 15.39
CA SER A 30 -3.31 2.54 16.28
C SER A 30 -1.81 2.54 16.48
N ASP A 31 -1.17 1.38 16.41
CA ASP A 31 0.25 1.22 16.69
C ASP A 31 1.12 1.46 15.44
N ALA A 32 0.54 1.50 14.24
CA ALA A 32 1.28 1.67 12.99
C ALA A 32 1.71 3.12 12.73
N ASP A 33 2.97 3.33 12.33
CA ASP A 33 3.52 4.63 11.94
C ASP A 33 3.17 5.04 10.49
N LEU A 34 2.81 4.05 9.67
CA LEU A 34 2.33 4.18 8.30
C LEU A 34 1.40 3.00 7.99
N ILE A 35 0.24 3.27 7.39
CA ILE A 35 -0.71 2.27 6.93
C ILE A 35 -0.90 2.43 5.43
N LEU A 36 -0.59 1.38 4.67
CA LEU A 36 -0.76 1.33 3.22
C LEU A 36 -1.90 0.38 2.89
N THR A 37 -2.90 0.87 2.17
CA THR A 37 -4.03 0.08 1.70
C THR A 37 -4.00 -0.08 0.19
N MET A 38 -4.70 -1.10 -0.33
CA MET A 38 -4.73 -1.33 -1.79
C MET A 38 -5.71 -0.39 -2.51
N THR A 39 -6.82 -0.02 -1.86
CA THR A 39 -7.90 0.81 -2.43
C THR A 39 -8.35 1.90 -1.44
N ALA A 40 -9.10 2.89 -1.92
CA ALA A 40 -9.75 3.91 -1.09
C ALA A 40 -10.77 3.28 -0.14
N ALA A 41 -11.53 2.27 -0.56
CA ALA A 41 -12.47 1.57 0.32
C ALA A 41 -11.77 0.91 1.52
N HIS A 42 -10.58 0.32 1.30
CA HIS A 42 -9.76 -0.20 2.40
C HIS A 42 -9.26 0.91 3.33
N ARG A 43 -8.82 2.06 2.77
CA ARG A 43 -8.42 3.23 3.56
C ARG A 43 -9.57 3.72 4.43
N ASP A 44 -10.75 3.87 3.84
CA ASP A 44 -11.93 4.36 4.54
C ASP A 44 -12.31 3.41 5.68
N ARG A 45 -12.22 2.09 5.46
CA ARG A 45 -12.42 1.09 6.53
C ARG A 45 -11.43 1.22 7.68
N VAL A 46 -10.16 1.52 7.40
CA VAL A 46 -9.16 1.81 8.45
C VAL A 46 -9.59 3.05 9.25
N LEU A 47 -10.02 4.10 8.55
CA LEU A 47 -10.37 5.38 9.17
C LEU A 47 -11.69 5.35 9.94
N GLU A 48 -12.64 4.50 9.57
CA GLU A 48 -13.81 4.21 10.40
C GLU A 48 -13.43 3.64 11.78
N MET A 49 -12.39 2.81 11.83
CA MET A 49 -11.90 2.19 13.07
C MET A 49 -10.95 3.10 13.85
N CYS A 50 -10.16 3.92 13.16
CA CYS A 50 -9.12 4.78 13.74
C CYS A 50 -9.03 6.14 13.01
N PRO A 51 -10.01 7.05 13.22
CA PRO A 51 -10.04 8.34 12.51
C PRO A 51 -8.78 9.18 12.69
N GLN A 52 -8.13 9.09 13.86
CA GLN A 52 -6.90 9.79 14.21
C GLN A 52 -5.69 9.40 13.33
N LYS A 53 -5.78 8.28 12.60
CA LYS A 53 -4.73 7.83 11.67
C LYS A 53 -4.85 8.42 10.27
N LEU A 54 -5.73 9.40 10.03
CA LEU A 54 -5.90 10.07 8.74
C LEU A 54 -4.57 10.46 8.09
N ASN A 55 -3.65 11.07 8.84
CA ASN A 55 -2.36 11.54 8.34
C ASN A 55 -1.32 10.41 8.14
N LYS A 56 -1.65 9.17 8.50
CA LYS A 56 -0.78 8.00 8.39
C LYS A 56 -1.35 6.89 7.51
N THR A 57 -2.60 7.00 7.06
CA THR A 57 -3.25 6.02 6.18
C THR A 57 -3.35 6.54 4.75
N PHE A 58 -2.80 5.81 3.79
CA PHE A 58 -2.78 6.13 2.36
C PHE A 58 -3.06 4.87 1.55
N THR A 59 -3.57 5.01 0.32
CA THR A 59 -3.43 3.89 -0.64
C THR A 59 -1.97 3.75 -1.07
N LEU A 60 -1.60 2.56 -1.56
CA LEU A 60 -0.23 2.30 -2.03
C LEU A 60 0.16 3.26 -3.17
N GLY A 61 -0.74 3.48 -4.13
CA GLY A 61 -0.51 4.41 -5.23
C GLY A 61 -0.41 5.87 -4.78
N GLU A 62 -1.27 6.29 -3.84
CA GLU A 62 -1.20 7.62 -3.22
C GLU A 62 0.18 7.86 -2.58
N ALA A 63 0.63 6.95 -1.72
CA ALA A 63 1.91 7.07 -1.03
C ALA A 63 3.10 7.05 -2.01
N SER A 64 3.08 6.17 -3.02
CA SER A 64 4.13 6.10 -4.04
C SER A 64 4.26 7.42 -4.78
N ARG A 65 3.14 8.01 -5.24
CA ARG A 65 3.14 9.27 -5.99
C ARG A 65 3.63 10.43 -5.15
N LEU A 66 3.18 10.52 -3.90
CA LEU A 66 3.64 11.55 -2.97
C LEU A 66 5.15 11.44 -2.70
N ALA A 67 5.67 10.22 -2.59
CA ALA A 67 7.10 9.98 -2.40
C ALA A 67 7.94 10.27 -3.66
N SER A 68 7.45 9.94 -4.87
CA SER A 68 8.22 10.10 -6.10
C SER A 68 8.05 11.46 -6.77
N ASP A 69 6.81 11.92 -6.94
CA ASP A 69 6.49 13.04 -7.85
C ASP A 69 6.48 14.37 -7.08
N PHE A 70 6.24 14.33 -5.78
CA PHE A 70 6.18 15.49 -4.90
C PHE A 70 7.37 15.61 -3.94
N ASN A 71 8.37 14.72 -4.08
CA ASN A 71 9.59 14.69 -3.28
C ASN A 71 9.34 14.74 -1.76
N ALA A 72 8.44 13.91 -1.25
CA ALA A 72 8.35 13.72 0.20
C ALA A 72 9.70 13.23 0.75
N GLU A 73 10.19 13.82 1.84
CA GLU A 73 11.47 13.46 2.46
C GLU A 73 11.26 12.62 3.74
N SER A 74 10.07 12.70 4.32
CA SER A 74 9.63 11.91 5.47
C SER A 74 8.21 11.36 5.33
N ILE A 75 7.83 10.39 6.16
CA ILE A 75 6.45 9.89 6.25
C ILE A 75 5.46 11.02 6.61
N ALA A 76 5.90 12.01 7.40
CA ALA A 76 5.05 13.15 7.77
C ALA A 76 4.70 14.03 6.56
N ASP A 77 5.61 14.17 5.60
CA ASP A 77 5.40 14.97 4.40
C ASP A 77 4.31 14.41 3.50
N LEU A 78 4.09 13.09 3.51
CA LEU A 78 3.00 12.48 2.75
C LEU A 78 1.64 13.12 3.09
N ALA A 79 1.39 13.41 4.37
CA ALA A 79 0.13 14.03 4.80
C ALA A 79 0.05 15.50 4.37
N VAL A 80 1.16 16.23 4.49
CA VAL A 80 1.29 17.64 4.10
C VAL A 80 1.09 17.81 2.59
N LEU A 81 1.62 16.89 1.80
CA LEU A 81 1.60 16.93 0.34
C LEU A 81 0.31 16.34 -0.24
N ARG A 82 -0.47 15.58 0.54
CA ARG A 82 -1.72 14.93 0.09
C ARG A 82 -2.69 15.86 -0.67
N PRO A 83 -2.92 17.13 -0.28
CA PRO A 83 -3.81 18.03 -1.02
C PRO A 83 -3.34 18.34 -2.45
N ARG A 84 -2.06 18.08 -2.77
CA ARG A 84 -1.50 18.29 -4.11
C ARG A 84 -1.80 17.13 -5.07
N LEU A 85 -2.35 16.02 -4.56
CA LEU A 85 -2.63 14.82 -5.35
C LEU A 85 -4.07 14.83 -5.88
N ASP A 86 -4.20 14.87 -7.19
CA ASP A 86 -5.50 14.80 -7.87
C ASP A 86 -6.13 13.42 -7.73
N ALA A 87 -7.46 13.35 -7.74
CA ALA A 87 -8.19 12.07 -7.67
C ALA A 87 -7.79 11.10 -8.79
N LYS A 88 -7.45 11.61 -9.99
CA LYS A 88 -6.99 10.81 -11.13
C LYS A 88 -5.61 10.18 -10.93
N GLN A 89 -4.81 10.72 -10.01
CA GLN A 89 -3.47 10.23 -9.70
C GLN A 89 -3.48 9.20 -8.57
N ARG A 90 -4.65 8.96 -7.95
CA ARG A 90 -4.85 7.99 -6.86
C ARG A 90 -5.05 6.62 -7.46
N GLU A 91 -3.94 6.04 -7.87
CA GLU A 91 -3.94 4.72 -8.44
C GLU A 91 -4.24 3.67 -7.37
N GLU A 92 -5.20 2.79 -7.66
CA GLU A 92 -5.60 1.70 -6.79
C GLU A 92 -5.03 0.38 -7.31
N VAL A 93 -4.67 -0.50 -6.38
CA VAL A 93 -4.30 -1.87 -6.69
C VAL A 93 -5.54 -2.74 -6.47
N LEU A 94 -6.06 -3.31 -7.55
CA LEU A 94 -7.29 -4.11 -7.49
C LEU A 94 -7.02 -5.51 -6.94
N ASP A 95 -8.06 -6.10 -6.36
CA ASP A 95 -8.01 -7.44 -5.78
C ASP A 95 -8.05 -8.52 -6.88
N PRO A 96 -7.03 -9.39 -6.98
CA PRO A 96 -6.99 -10.46 -7.99
C PRO A 96 -7.80 -11.70 -7.57
N ILE A 97 -8.38 -11.76 -6.37
CA ILE A 97 -9.09 -12.96 -5.90
C ILE A 97 -10.26 -13.31 -6.83
N GLY A 98 -10.29 -14.58 -7.26
CA GLY A 98 -11.28 -15.09 -8.21
C GLY A 98 -11.02 -14.73 -9.68
N GLN A 99 -9.89 -14.08 -9.97
CA GLN A 99 -9.48 -13.71 -11.34
C GLN A 99 -8.46 -14.71 -11.92
N SER A 100 -8.07 -14.51 -13.17
CA SER A 100 -7.06 -15.33 -13.85
C SER A 100 -5.64 -15.07 -13.34
N PHE A 101 -4.72 -16.00 -13.63
CA PHE A 101 -3.31 -15.88 -13.30
C PHE A 101 -2.66 -14.60 -13.86
N ASP A 102 -2.97 -14.22 -15.10
CA ASP A 102 -2.48 -12.98 -15.72
C ASP A 102 -2.86 -11.73 -14.90
N VAL A 103 -4.03 -11.76 -14.24
CA VAL A 103 -4.45 -10.67 -13.34
C VAL A 103 -3.57 -10.65 -12.09
N PHE A 104 -3.27 -11.80 -11.49
CA PHE A 104 -2.31 -11.90 -10.39
C PHE A 104 -0.93 -11.36 -10.78
N GLU A 105 -0.41 -11.71 -11.96
CA GLU A 105 0.86 -11.18 -12.47
C GLU A 105 0.82 -9.66 -12.61
N SER A 106 -0.26 -9.12 -13.20
CA SER A 106 -0.42 -7.68 -13.39
C SER A 106 -0.46 -6.92 -12.05
N VAL A 107 -1.16 -7.47 -11.05
CA VAL A 107 -1.29 -6.90 -9.71
C VAL A 107 0.04 -6.98 -8.96
N GLY A 108 0.69 -8.15 -8.98
CA GLY A 108 1.99 -8.34 -8.32
C GLY A 108 3.06 -7.38 -8.86
N ARG A 109 3.15 -7.26 -10.19
CA ARG A 109 4.04 -6.28 -10.83
C ARG A 109 3.68 -4.86 -10.45
N ARG A 110 2.38 -4.51 -10.38
CA ARG A 110 1.95 -3.18 -9.97
C ARG A 110 2.40 -2.83 -8.55
N VAL A 111 2.24 -3.75 -7.61
CA VAL A 111 2.71 -3.58 -6.22
C VAL A 111 4.22 -3.38 -6.20
N ALA A 112 4.97 -4.22 -6.93
CA ALA A 112 6.43 -4.13 -7.01
C ALA A 112 6.92 -2.79 -7.60
N GLU A 113 6.20 -2.20 -8.55
CA GLU A 113 6.52 -0.88 -9.13
C GLU A 113 6.24 0.29 -8.16
N LEU A 114 5.23 0.18 -7.29
CA LEU A 114 4.82 1.26 -6.37
C LEU A 114 5.62 1.29 -5.06
N LEU A 115 6.22 0.17 -4.67
CA LEU A 115 6.94 0.06 -3.39
C LEU A 115 8.25 0.86 -3.30
N PRO A 116 9.13 0.93 -4.33
CA PRO A 116 10.47 1.50 -4.18
C PRO A 116 10.52 2.94 -3.66
N PRO A 117 9.69 3.89 -4.14
CA PRO A 117 9.68 5.26 -3.59
C PRO A 117 9.32 5.29 -2.10
N ILE A 118 8.41 4.42 -1.67
CA ILE A 118 7.93 4.34 -0.28
C ILE A 118 9.00 3.72 0.62
N ILE A 119 9.66 2.65 0.16
CA ILE A 119 10.75 1.99 0.91
C ILE A 119 11.92 2.97 1.10
N LYS A 120 12.28 3.75 0.08
CA LYS A 120 13.32 4.78 0.19
C LYS A 120 12.97 5.81 1.28
N LEU A 121 11.71 6.24 1.34
CA LEU A 121 11.22 7.16 2.36
C LEU A 121 11.30 6.56 3.77
N ALA A 122 10.84 5.31 3.92
CA ALA A 122 10.79 4.63 5.21
C ALA A 122 12.19 4.35 5.79
N ASN A 123 13.18 4.13 4.93
CA ASN A 123 14.57 3.89 5.34
C ASN A 123 15.36 5.18 5.61
N SER A 124 14.79 6.35 5.31
CA SER A 124 15.44 7.66 5.52
C SER A 124 15.01 8.35 6.82
N THR A 125 14.11 7.73 7.59
CA THR A 125 13.58 8.22 8.88
C THR A 125 14.23 7.46 10.03
#